data_AF-A0A817KBC4-F1
#
_entry.id   AF-A0A817KBC4-F1
#
_cell.length_a   1.000
_cell.length_b   1.000
_cell.length_c   1.000
_cell.angle_alpha   90.00
_cell.angle_beta   90.00
_cell.angle_gamma   90.00
#
_symmetry.space_group_name_H-M   'P 1'
#
loop_
_entity.id
_entity.type
_entity.pdbx_description
1 polymer ?
#
loop_
_entity_poly.entity_id
_entity_poly.type
_entity_poly.pdbx_seq_one_letter_code
_entity_poly.pdbx_strand_id
1 'polypeptide(L)'
;MDTSEFEKNSLSNIILRSSYTPTTNDNDTDKSFFLGIDEAGRGPVLGPMVYSAFFCDEDHLSILNDLGCADSKQLTEEIRSSIFAKYEEHKNYLGFILKVLSPHMISTCMLRRDKYNLNDISHDAALELIQLVLDQGVNVKQVFVDTVGDPDKYANKIRSRYPKLTITVSKKADSLYPIVSASSICAKVVRDQIVQNWKFHEFEEEKQSIEYGSGYPNDPQTKRFLTESIDKIFGFPKFVRFSWSTASTIIENKLIIFLCFGLRDDDENENTTSTISSKKRKSEVVETTTTTTKTLFSYFSQKTVAKNAAVDRRISGSHFFRAAHLKPASFQCN
;
A
#
# COMPACT_ATOMS: atom_id res chain seq x y z
N MET A 1 0.14 17.18 14.09
CA MET A 1 -0.73 17.23 12.89
C MET A 1 -1.90 16.29 13.11
N ASP A 2 -3.12 16.68 12.72
CA ASP A 2 -4.32 15.84 12.91
C ASP A 2 -4.36 14.72 11.86
N THR A 3 -4.19 13.47 12.30
CA THR A 3 -4.31 12.26 11.47
C THR A 3 -5.66 11.56 11.63
N SER A 4 -6.59 12.14 12.40
CA SER A 4 -7.84 11.49 12.80
C SER A 4 -8.72 11.12 11.60
N GLU A 5 -8.65 11.86 10.49
CA GLU A 5 -9.36 11.52 9.26
C GLU A 5 -8.88 10.19 8.67
N PHE A 6 -7.57 9.97 8.62
CA PHE A 6 -6.99 8.71 8.16
C PHE A 6 -7.29 7.56 9.11
N GLU A 7 -7.29 7.83 10.41
CA GLU A 7 -7.66 6.84 11.43
C GLU A 7 -9.13 6.41 11.33
N LYS A 8 -10.01 7.29 10.82
CA LYS A 8 -11.42 6.98 10.54
C LYS A 8 -11.61 6.24 9.21
N ASN A 9 -10.82 6.60 8.20
CA ASN A 9 -10.88 5.99 6.87
C ASN A 9 -9.49 5.74 6.30
N SER A 10 -8.90 4.61 6.68
CA SER A 10 -7.56 4.19 6.26
C SER A 10 -7.54 3.52 4.88
N LEU A 11 -8.64 3.56 4.12
CA LEU A 11 -8.77 2.92 2.81
C LEU A 11 -8.26 3.79 1.68
N SER A 12 -8.49 5.09 1.77
CA SER A 12 -8.07 6.07 0.77
C SER A 12 -6.78 6.76 1.16
N ASN A 13 -6.12 7.35 0.16
CA ASN A 13 -5.05 8.29 0.44
C ASN A 13 -5.63 9.54 1.10
N ILE A 14 -4.83 10.22 1.90
CA ILE A 14 -5.17 11.54 2.42
C ILE A 14 -4.06 12.55 2.15
N ILE A 15 -4.44 13.82 2.07
CA ILE A 15 -3.51 14.95 1.98
C ILE A 15 -3.59 15.71 3.29
N LEU A 16 -2.43 15.90 3.93
CA LEU A 16 -2.29 16.71 5.13
C LEU A 16 -1.50 17.97 4.78
N ARG A 17 -1.93 19.13 5.28
CA ARG A 17 -1.30 20.42 4.99
C ARG A 17 -0.95 21.14 6.28
N SER A 18 0.18 21.82 6.31
CA SER A 18 0.46 22.79 7.36
C SER A 18 -0.43 24.02 7.20
N SER A 19 -0.46 24.86 8.24
CA SER A 19 -1.24 26.10 8.23
C SER A 19 -0.62 27.22 7.40
N TYR A 20 0.64 27.07 6.97
CA TYR A 20 1.32 28.07 6.16
C TYR A 20 0.78 28.08 4.74
N THR A 21 0.33 29.26 4.31
CA THR A 21 0.01 29.56 2.92
C THR A 21 0.67 30.90 2.61
N PRO A 22 1.59 31.00 1.63
CA PRO A 22 2.09 32.29 1.20
C PRO A 22 0.92 33.11 0.67
N THR A 23 0.52 34.15 1.39
CA THR A 23 -0.57 35.04 0.97
C THR A 23 -0.06 35.97 -0.13
N THR A 24 -0.80 36.03 -1.23
CA THR A 24 -0.55 36.98 -2.35
C THR A 24 -0.73 38.46 -1.96
N ASN A 25 -1.09 38.75 -0.71
CA ASN A 25 -1.34 40.09 -0.19
C ASN A 25 -0.19 40.65 0.67
N ASP A 26 0.79 39.82 1.02
CA ASP A 26 2.03 40.28 1.65
C ASP A 26 3.12 40.44 0.58
N ASN A 27 4.21 41.14 0.91
CA ASN A 27 5.40 41.31 0.06
C ASN A 27 6.12 39.98 -0.34
N ASP A 28 5.44 38.84 -0.22
CA ASP A 28 5.92 37.48 -0.47
C ASP A 28 5.79 37.04 -1.94
N THR A 29 5.08 37.78 -2.79
CA THR A 29 4.93 37.44 -4.22
C THR A 29 6.25 37.43 -4.99
N ASP A 30 7.27 38.15 -4.51
CA ASP A 30 8.62 38.17 -5.09
C ASP A 30 9.57 37.13 -4.46
N LYS A 31 9.18 36.48 -3.35
CA LYS A 31 10.05 35.51 -2.70
C LYS A 31 10.10 34.21 -3.47
N SER A 32 11.31 33.66 -3.56
CA SER A 32 11.57 32.38 -4.20
C SER A 32 11.67 31.28 -3.14
N PHE A 33 10.95 30.19 -3.37
CA PHE A 33 10.89 29.07 -2.43
C PHE A 33 11.74 27.89 -2.90
N PHE A 34 12.34 27.21 -1.93
CA PHE A 34 12.93 25.90 -2.10
C PHE A 34 11.93 24.83 -1.67
N LEU A 35 11.88 23.72 -2.42
CA LEU A 35 10.99 22.61 -2.15
C LEU A 35 11.81 21.33 -1.98
N GLY A 36 11.65 20.63 -0.86
CA GLY A 36 12.25 19.33 -0.57
C GLY A 36 11.22 18.21 -0.56
N ILE A 37 11.48 17.12 -1.26
CA ILE A 37 10.60 15.96 -1.34
C ILE A 37 11.33 14.71 -0.85
N ASP A 38 10.69 13.99 0.06
CA ASP A 38 11.17 12.71 0.55
C ASP A 38 9.97 11.81 0.96
N GLU A 39 10.24 10.55 1.24
CA GLU A 39 9.25 9.56 1.69
C GLU A 39 9.65 8.79 2.95
N ALA A 40 8.65 8.18 3.57
CA ALA A 40 8.82 7.19 4.63
C ALA A 40 7.92 5.97 4.40
N GLY A 41 8.39 4.79 4.80
CA GLY A 41 7.59 3.56 4.73
C GLY A 41 7.53 2.91 3.34
N ARG A 42 8.54 3.10 2.49
CA ARG A 42 8.62 2.42 1.19
C ARG A 42 8.79 0.90 1.29
N GLY A 43 9.69 0.42 2.15
CA GLY A 43 10.06 -1.00 2.28
C GLY A 43 9.11 -1.93 3.06
N PRO A 44 8.46 -1.48 4.16
CA PRO A 44 7.58 -2.31 4.98
C PRO A 44 6.48 -3.02 4.19
N VAL A 45 6.17 -4.26 4.60
CA VAL A 45 4.97 -4.99 4.16
C VAL A 45 3.71 -4.55 4.92
N LEU A 46 3.88 -3.85 6.04
CA LEU A 46 2.79 -3.32 6.86
C LEU A 46 2.73 -1.79 6.80
N GLY A 47 1.52 -1.25 6.89
CA GLY A 47 1.24 0.17 7.09
C GLY A 47 1.37 1.03 5.84
N PRO A 48 1.14 2.35 5.97
CA PRO A 48 1.13 3.28 4.84
C PRO A 48 2.54 3.66 4.36
N MET A 49 2.60 4.22 3.16
CA MET A 49 3.76 4.96 2.66
C MET A 49 3.42 6.44 2.68
N VAL A 50 4.27 7.28 3.25
CA VAL A 50 4.02 8.72 3.40
C VAL A 50 5.02 9.47 2.54
N TYR A 51 4.53 10.30 1.63
CA TYR A 51 5.33 11.28 0.91
C TYR A 51 5.16 12.64 1.56
N SER A 52 6.22 13.43 1.59
CA SER A 52 6.21 14.80 2.12
C SER A 52 6.84 15.76 1.12
N ALA A 53 6.30 16.97 1.08
CA ALA A 53 6.81 18.13 0.39
C ALA A 53 6.96 19.24 1.42
N PHE A 54 8.19 19.69 1.67
CA PHE A 54 8.50 20.76 2.61
C PHE A 54 9.06 21.95 1.85
N PHE A 55 8.57 23.16 2.15
CA PHE A 55 8.97 24.38 1.46
C PHE A 55 9.17 25.55 2.41
N CYS A 56 10.17 26.37 2.12
CA CYS A 56 10.42 27.66 2.76
C CYS A 56 11.17 28.56 1.78
N ASP A 57 11.18 29.87 2.04
CA ASP A 57 11.96 30.81 1.26
C ASP A 57 13.45 30.79 1.65
N GLU A 58 14.27 31.43 0.81
CA GLU A 58 15.73 31.47 0.95
C GLU A 58 16.19 32.08 2.29
N ASP A 59 15.49 33.09 2.81
CA ASP A 59 15.87 33.80 4.03
C ASP A 59 15.72 32.90 5.27
N HIS A 60 14.78 31.94 5.21
CA HIS A 60 14.44 31.04 6.31
C HIS A 60 15.07 29.65 6.19
N LEU A 61 15.88 29.39 5.17
CA LEU A 61 16.57 28.10 5.01
C LEU A 61 17.54 27.81 6.18
N SER A 62 18.12 28.87 6.76
CA SER A 62 19.02 28.79 7.93
C SER A 62 18.35 28.21 9.17
N ILE A 63 17.06 28.47 9.37
CA ILE A 63 16.26 27.91 10.49
C ILE A 63 16.35 26.39 10.51
N LEU A 64 16.34 25.73 9.34
CA LEU A 64 16.40 24.26 9.27
C LEU A 64 17.70 23.70 9.85
N ASN A 65 18.81 24.43 9.71
CA ASN A 65 20.09 24.04 10.32
C ASN A 65 20.06 24.22 11.84
N ASP A 66 19.50 25.33 12.32
CA ASP A 66 19.38 25.63 13.76
C ASP A 66 18.46 24.64 14.48
N LEU A 67 17.42 24.16 13.79
CA LEU A 67 16.52 23.13 14.28
C LEU A 67 17.18 21.74 14.38
N GLY A 68 18.40 21.57 13.85
CA GLY A 68 19.11 20.30 13.86
C GLY A 68 18.53 19.29 12.88
N CYS A 69 17.97 19.75 11.75
CA CYS A 69 17.40 18.85 10.75
C CYS A 69 18.47 18.00 10.04
N ALA A 70 19.77 18.22 10.27
CA ALA A 70 20.82 17.45 9.62
C ALA A 70 20.80 15.97 10.04
N ASP A 71 20.89 15.07 9.06
CA ASP A 71 20.96 13.61 9.21
C ASP A 71 19.77 12.96 9.94
N SER A 72 18.57 13.11 9.37
CA SER A 72 17.32 12.54 9.92
C SER A 72 17.34 11.01 10.15
N LYS A 73 18.32 10.29 9.59
CA LYS A 73 18.48 8.83 9.72
C LYS A 73 19.09 8.43 11.07
N GLN A 74 19.88 9.29 11.70
CA GLN A 74 20.47 9.04 13.01
C GLN A 74 19.60 9.57 14.16
N LEU A 75 18.55 10.34 13.85
CA LEU A 75 17.67 10.90 14.86
C LEU A 75 16.70 9.84 15.40
N THR A 76 16.56 9.80 16.73
CA THR A 76 15.54 8.99 17.39
C THR A 76 14.14 9.54 17.12
N GLU A 77 13.12 8.72 17.37
CA GLU A 77 11.73 9.12 17.15
C GLU A 77 11.33 10.35 17.98
N GLU A 78 11.81 10.42 19.22
CA GLU A 78 11.54 11.52 20.15
C GLU A 78 12.16 12.83 19.63
N ILE A 79 13.40 12.75 19.11
CA ILE A 79 14.07 13.92 18.53
C ILE A 79 13.33 14.38 17.27
N ARG A 80 12.94 13.46 16.38
CA ARG A 80 12.16 13.79 15.18
C ARG A 80 10.83 14.47 15.55
N SER A 81 10.14 13.97 16.57
CA SER A 81 8.88 14.54 17.06
C SER A 81 9.07 15.93 17.66
N SER A 82 10.17 16.14 18.40
CA SER A 82 10.54 17.45 18.94
C SER A 82 10.84 18.47 17.82
N ILE A 83 11.60 18.07 16.79
CA ILE A 83 11.89 18.94 15.64
C ILE A 83 10.59 19.26 14.88
N PHE A 84 9.74 18.27 14.65
CA PHE A 84 8.45 18.47 13.98
C PHE A 84 7.55 19.44 14.75
N ALA A 85 7.54 19.37 16.08
CA ALA A 85 6.80 20.34 16.91
C ALA A 85 7.33 21.78 16.72
N LYS A 86 8.65 21.96 16.57
CA LYS A 86 9.24 23.27 16.28
C LYS A 86 8.86 23.81 14.90
N TYR A 87 8.53 22.96 13.93
CA TYR A 87 8.01 23.46 12.64
C TYR A 87 6.71 24.24 12.81
N GLU A 88 5.84 23.83 13.74
CA GLU A 88 4.60 24.55 14.06
C GLU A 88 4.87 25.88 14.77
N GLU A 89 5.95 25.99 15.54
CA GLU A 89 6.40 27.26 16.13
C GLU A 89 6.85 28.26 15.04
N HIS A 90 7.37 27.75 13.92
CA HIS A 90 7.81 28.52 12.75
C HIS A 90 6.82 28.47 11.57
N LYS A 91 5.54 28.19 11.83
CA LYS A 91 4.47 28.05 10.81
C LYS A 91 4.23 29.27 9.93
N ASN A 92 4.82 30.42 10.24
CA ASN A 92 4.73 31.62 9.41
C ASN A 92 5.74 31.62 8.25
N TYR A 93 6.69 30.67 8.23
CA TYR A 93 7.77 30.59 7.25
C TYR A 93 7.97 29.17 6.70
N LEU A 94 7.56 28.16 7.48
CA LEU A 94 7.75 26.75 7.15
C LEU A 94 6.43 26.12 6.68
N GLY A 95 6.40 25.74 5.41
CA GLY A 95 5.28 25.05 4.78
C GLY A 95 5.56 23.58 4.55
N PHE A 96 4.53 22.74 4.71
CA PHE A 96 4.63 21.35 4.29
C PHE A 96 3.28 20.76 3.90
N ILE A 97 3.32 19.82 2.95
CA ILE A 97 2.19 19.03 2.50
C ILE A 97 2.64 17.57 2.51
N LEU A 98 1.84 16.69 3.13
CA LEU A 98 2.07 15.26 3.09
C LEU A 98 0.95 14.56 2.33
N LYS A 99 1.32 13.46 1.67
CA LYS A 99 0.41 12.51 1.06
C LYS A 99 0.62 11.15 1.71
N VAL A 100 -0.39 10.68 2.44
CA VAL A 100 -0.41 9.34 3.03
C VAL A 100 -1.03 8.39 2.01
N LEU A 101 -0.27 7.39 1.59
CA LEU A 101 -0.70 6.34 0.67
C LEU A 101 -1.09 5.10 1.47
N SER A 102 -2.37 4.72 1.39
CA SER A 102 -2.87 3.59 2.18
C SER A 102 -2.27 2.25 1.70
N PRO A 103 -2.01 1.30 2.62
CA PRO A 103 -1.57 -0.05 2.23
C PRO A 103 -2.58 -0.76 1.31
N HIS A 104 -3.87 -0.46 1.49
CA HIS A 104 -4.93 -0.90 0.60
C HIS A 104 -4.75 -0.36 -0.83
N MET A 105 -4.61 0.96 -1.00
CA MET A 105 -4.40 1.58 -2.31
C MET A 105 -3.16 1.02 -3.00
N ILE A 106 -2.03 0.94 -2.28
CA ILE A 106 -0.79 0.38 -2.82
C ILE A 106 -1.01 -1.06 -3.33
N SER A 107 -1.70 -1.89 -2.54
CA SER A 107 -2.04 -3.27 -2.93
C SER A 107 -2.90 -3.31 -4.18
N THR A 108 -3.98 -2.54 -4.21
CA THR A 108 -4.92 -2.52 -5.35
C THR A 108 -4.26 -2.03 -6.64
N CYS A 109 -3.41 -1.01 -6.57
CA CYS A 109 -2.69 -0.48 -7.73
C CYS A 109 -1.69 -1.50 -8.30
N MET A 110 -0.95 -2.19 -7.44
CA MET A 110 0.07 -3.15 -7.86
C MET A 110 -0.51 -4.49 -8.33
N LEU A 111 -1.69 -4.89 -7.82
CA LEU A 111 -2.35 -6.15 -8.14
C LEU A 111 -3.48 -6.02 -9.17
N ARG A 112 -3.75 -4.81 -9.70
CA ARG A 112 -4.73 -4.63 -10.79
C ARG A 112 -4.25 -5.30 -12.08
N ARG A 113 -5.18 -5.50 -13.02
CA ARG A 113 -4.92 -6.11 -14.35
C ARG A 113 -3.79 -5.39 -15.08
N ASP A 114 -3.92 -4.07 -15.25
CA ASP A 114 -2.89 -3.22 -15.83
C ASP A 114 -1.87 -2.83 -14.76
N LYS A 115 -0.97 -3.74 -14.39
CA LYS A 115 -0.05 -3.60 -13.25
C LYS A 115 0.56 -2.21 -13.15
N TYR A 116 0.40 -1.55 -12.01
CA TYR A 116 1.04 -0.27 -11.69
C TYR A 116 2.10 -0.46 -10.62
N ASN A 117 3.37 -0.32 -10.99
CA ASN A 117 4.45 -0.64 -10.07
C ASN A 117 4.66 0.46 -9.00
N LEU A 118 5.40 0.12 -7.94
CA LEU A 118 5.64 1.02 -6.82
C LEU A 118 6.42 2.29 -7.21
N ASN A 119 7.32 2.21 -8.21
CA ASN A 119 8.05 3.39 -8.67
C ASN A 119 7.11 4.40 -9.29
N ASP A 120 6.16 3.95 -10.11
CA ASP A 120 5.20 4.85 -10.74
C ASP A 120 4.24 5.47 -9.71
N ILE A 121 3.76 4.69 -8.73
CA ILE A 121 3.00 5.22 -7.58
C ILE A 121 3.80 6.30 -6.82
N SER A 122 5.07 6.03 -6.54
CA SER A 122 5.99 6.96 -5.87
C SER A 122 6.20 8.25 -6.66
N HIS A 123 6.47 8.13 -7.96
CA HIS A 123 6.68 9.28 -8.84
C HIS A 123 5.42 10.15 -8.94
N ASP A 124 4.25 9.55 -9.07
CA ASP A 124 2.98 10.29 -9.11
C ASP A 124 2.70 11.00 -7.80
N ALA A 125 2.97 10.37 -6.66
CA ALA A 125 2.82 11.00 -5.35
C ALA A 125 3.70 12.25 -5.22
N ALA A 126 4.96 12.18 -5.63
CA ALA A 126 5.85 13.34 -5.63
C ALA A 126 5.41 14.43 -6.61
N LEU A 127 4.99 14.07 -7.83
CA LEU A 127 4.50 15.01 -8.84
C LEU A 127 3.23 15.73 -8.37
N GLU A 128 2.32 15.01 -7.73
CA GLU A 128 1.10 15.57 -7.14
C GLU A 128 1.45 16.54 -6.01
N LEU A 129 2.38 16.19 -5.12
CA LEU A 129 2.80 17.11 -4.07
C LEU A 129 3.40 18.41 -4.63
N ILE A 130 4.23 18.33 -5.68
CA ILE A 130 4.74 19.53 -6.37
C ILE A 130 3.57 20.37 -6.88
N GLN A 131 2.59 19.74 -7.55
CA GLN A 131 1.43 20.45 -8.07
C GLN A 131 0.65 21.13 -6.93
N LEU A 132 0.42 20.43 -5.82
CA LEU A 132 -0.32 20.95 -4.68
C LEU A 132 0.36 22.13 -3.97
N VAL A 133 1.70 22.21 -4.01
CA VAL A 133 2.48 23.37 -3.54
C VAL A 133 2.31 24.54 -4.51
N LEU A 134 2.43 24.30 -5.82
CA LEU A 134 2.24 25.34 -6.85
C LEU A 134 0.81 25.90 -6.84
N ASP A 135 -0.19 25.05 -6.64
CA ASP A 135 -1.61 25.44 -6.58
C ASP A 135 -1.93 26.33 -5.36
N GLN A 136 -1.09 26.31 -4.32
CA GLN A 136 -1.16 27.25 -3.20
C GLN A 136 -0.59 28.64 -3.53
N GLY A 137 -0.08 28.85 -4.74
CA GLY A 137 0.54 30.11 -5.16
C GLY A 137 2.00 30.26 -4.73
N VAL A 138 2.63 29.19 -4.23
CA VAL A 138 4.04 29.21 -3.82
C VAL A 138 4.93 29.35 -5.06
N ASN A 139 5.75 30.40 -5.12
CA ASN A 139 6.70 30.63 -6.19
C ASN A 139 7.96 29.76 -6.02
N VAL A 140 7.84 28.47 -6.38
CA VAL A 140 8.93 27.50 -6.26
C VAL A 140 9.99 27.74 -7.33
N LYS A 141 11.24 27.99 -6.91
CA LYS A 141 12.40 28.20 -7.80
C LYS A 141 13.15 26.91 -8.06
N GLN A 142 13.37 26.12 -7.00
CA GLN A 142 14.15 24.89 -7.07
C GLN A 142 13.54 23.78 -6.21
N VAL A 143 13.52 22.57 -6.79
CA VAL A 143 13.01 21.36 -6.17
C VAL A 143 14.16 20.36 -5.96
N PHE A 144 14.28 19.85 -4.75
CA PHE A 144 15.21 18.80 -4.35
C PHE A 144 14.43 17.54 -4.00
N VAL A 145 14.82 16.39 -4.55
CA VAL A 145 14.10 15.12 -4.37
C VAL A 145 15.08 14.01 -4.02
N ASP A 146 14.79 13.24 -2.97
CA ASP A 146 15.53 11.99 -2.69
C ASP A 146 15.07 10.86 -3.62
N THR A 147 16.01 10.00 -4.00
CA THR A 147 15.69 8.82 -4.80
C THR A 147 16.56 7.62 -4.41
N VAL A 148 15.95 6.44 -4.47
CA VAL A 148 16.66 5.15 -4.43
C VAL A 148 17.12 4.69 -5.82
N GLY A 149 16.53 5.25 -6.88
CA GLY A 149 16.71 4.81 -8.26
C GLY A 149 17.72 5.63 -9.05
N ASP A 150 17.56 5.59 -10.37
CA ASP A 150 18.30 6.42 -11.32
C ASP A 150 17.84 7.90 -11.22
N PRO A 151 18.69 8.82 -10.72
CA PRO A 151 18.31 10.21 -10.54
C PRO A 151 17.98 10.93 -11.85
N ASP A 152 18.68 10.60 -12.95
CA ASP A 152 18.53 11.30 -14.22
C ASP A 152 17.17 11.00 -14.87
N LYS A 153 16.76 9.73 -14.85
CA LYS A 153 15.44 9.32 -15.33
C LYS A 153 14.33 10.01 -14.55
N TYR A 154 14.47 10.07 -13.22
CA TYR A 154 13.45 10.69 -12.38
C TYR A 154 13.42 12.21 -12.57
N ALA A 155 14.58 12.87 -12.62
CA ALA A 155 14.68 14.30 -12.91
C ALA A 155 14.04 14.64 -14.27
N ASN A 156 14.26 13.82 -15.30
CA ASN A 156 13.66 14.02 -16.62
C ASN A 156 12.13 13.86 -16.59
N LYS A 157 11.59 12.92 -15.82
CA LYS A 157 10.13 12.75 -15.63
C LYS A 157 9.52 14.00 -15.00
N ILE A 158 10.15 14.56 -13.96
CA ILE A 158 9.69 15.79 -13.30
C ILE A 158 9.83 17.00 -14.24
N ARG A 159 10.99 17.16 -14.88
CA ARG A 159 11.26 18.28 -15.80
C ARG A 159 10.33 18.30 -17.00
N SER A 160 9.93 17.13 -17.51
CA SER A 160 8.94 17.04 -18.60
C SER A 160 7.58 17.62 -18.21
N ARG A 161 7.20 17.49 -16.92
CA ARG A 161 5.94 18.03 -16.40
C ARG A 161 6.06 19.49 -15.95
N TYR A 162 7.23 19.89 -15.45
CA TYR A 162 7.51 21.21 -14.89
C TYR A 162 8.79 21.83 -15.50
N PRO A 163 8.76 22.25 -16.78
CA PRO A 163 9.96 22.69 -17.50
C PRO A 163 10.54 24.02 -16.98
N LYS A 164 9.77 24.80 -16.22
CA LYS A 164 10.20 26.09 -15.65
C LYS A 164 10.92 25.94 -14.30
N LEU A 165 10.82 24.78 -13.65
CA LEU A 165 11.42 24.54 -12.33
C LEU A 165 12.85 24.02 -12.48
N THR A 166 13.74 24.47 -11.59
CA THR A 166 15.06 23.84 -11.45
C THR A 166 14.91 22.58 -10.62
N ILE A 167 15.16 21.41 -11.22
CA ILE A 167 14.99 20.12 -10.55
C ILE A 167 16.35 19.48 -10.27
N THR A 168 16.62 19.19 -8.99
CA THR A 168 17.76 18.43 -8.52
C THR A 168 17.26 17.14 -7.88
N VAL A 169 17.58 15.99 -8.51
CA VAL A 169 17.32 14.68 -7.92
C VAL A 169 18.67 14.07 -7.56
N SER A 170 18.82 13.58 -6.33
CA SER A 170 20.05 12.90 -5.93
C SER A 170 19.74 11.76 -4.95
N LYS A 171 20.69 10.83 -4.84
CA LYS A 171 20.62 9.78 -3.82
C LYS A 171 21.09 10.35 -2.49
N LYS A 172 20.42 9.99 -1.40
CA LYS A 172 20.72 10.51 -0.05
C LYS A 172 20.59 12.05 0.01
N ALA A 173 19.61 12.58 -0.71
CA ALA A 173 19.35 14.01 -0.76
C ALA A 173 19.01 14.57 0.64
N ASP A 174 18.43 13.75 1.51
CA ASP A 174 18.19 14.05 2.93
C ASP A 174 19.46 14.35 3.72
N SER A 175 20.60 13.73 3.37
CA SER A 175 21.89 14.03 3.99
C SER A 175 22.60 15.25 3.37
N LEU A 176 22.17 15.70 2.20
CA LEU A 176 22.83 16.76 1.42
C LEU A 176 22.12 18.11 1.54
N TYR A 177 20.79 18.09 1.65
CA TYR A 177 19.95 19.29 1.59
C TYR A 177 19.04 19.37 2.81
N PRO A 178 19.18 20.41 3.66
CA PRO A 178 18.34 20.58 4.85
C PRO A 178 16.84 20.55 4.57
N ILE A 179 16.41 21.10 3.41
CA ILE A 179 15.01 21.11 2.98
C ILE A 179 14.46 19.70 2.74
N VAL A 180 15.28 18.79 2.19
CA VAL A 180 14.89 17.38 2.00
C VAL A 180 14.90 16.65 3.33
N SER A 181 15.87 16.92 4.20
CA SER A 181 15.90 16.34 5.54
C SER A 181 14.68 16.74 6.38
N ALA A 182 14.25 18.00 6.30
CA ALA A 182 13.02 18.47 6.94
C ALA A 182 11.79 17.71 6.43
N SER A 183 11.68 17.55 5.10
CA SER A 183 10.63 16.73 4.49
C SER A 183 10.65 15.27 4.96
N SER A 184 11.85 14.71 5.11
CA SER A 184 12.09 13.37 5.64
C SER A 184 11.59 13.20 7.07
N ILE A 185 11.81 14.20 7.94
CA ILE A 185 11.31 14.22 9.32
C ILE A 185 9.78 14.23 9.32
N CYS A 186 9.15 15.10 8.52
CA CYS A 186 7.68 15.14 8.37
C CYS A 186 7.11 13.78 7.96
N ALA A 187 7.67 13.16 6.92
CA ALA A 187 7.21 11.86 6.44
C ALA A 187 7.33 10.76 7.50
N LYS A 188 8.46 10.70 8.22
CA LYS A 188 8.70 9.70 9.27
C LYS A 188 7.78 9.89 10.46
N VAL A 189 7.67 11.11 11.00
CA VAL A 189 6.82 11.40 12.17
C VAL A 189 5.36 11.05 11.89
N VAL A 190 4.82 11.49 10.74
CA VAL A 190 3.43 11.19 10.38
C VAL A 190 3.21 9.70 10.14
N ARG A 191 4.15 9.01 9.48
CA ARG A 191 4.06 7.55 9.30
C ARG A 191 4.07 6.82 10.64
N ASP A 192 4.99 7.16 11.53
CA ASP A 192 5.14 6.51 12.83
C ASP A 192 3.89 6.75 13.70
N GLN A 193 3.35 7.98 13.72
CA GLN A 193 2.09 8.32 14.38
C GLN A 193 0.91 7.48 13.85
N ILE A 194 0.78 7.34 12.52
CA ILE A 194 -0.31 6.56 11.91
C ILE A 194 -0.19 5.07 12.23
N VAL A 195 1.02 4.53 12.23
CA VAL A 195 1.28 3.13 12.53
C VAL A 195 0.99 2.84 14.01
N GLN A 196 1.42 3.70 14.92
CA GLN A 196 1.13 3.60 16.36
C GLN A 196 -0.36 3.66 16.68
N ASN A 197 -1.10 4.56 16.01
CA ASN A 197 -2.53 4.75 16.23
C ASN A 197 -3.41 3.88 15.32
N TRP A 198 -2.83 2.93 14.59
CA TRP A 198 -3.57 2.15 13.61
C TRP A 198 -4.67 1.32 14.28
N LYS A 199 -5.91 1.47 13.79
CA LYS A 199 -7.06 0.68 14.24
C LYS A 199 -7.40 -0.40 13.23
N PHE A 200 -7.41 -1.65 13.67
CA PHE A 200 -7.75 -2.79 12.82
C PHE A 200 -9.25 -2.99 12.81
N HIS A 201 -9.97 -2.42 11.83
CA HIS A 201 -11.42 -2.60 11.75
C HIS A 201 -11.86 -4.06 11.55
N GLU A 202 -10.96 -4.91 11.06
CA GLU A 202 -11.17 -6.34 10.85
C GLU A 202 -10.98 -7.19 12.11
N PHE A 203 -10.41 -6.62 13.19
CA PHE A 203 -10.15 -7.33 14.43
C PHE A 203 -11.16 -6.97 15.52
N GLU A 204 -11.51 -7.96 16.34
CA GLU A 204 -12.23 -7.75 17.60
C GLU A 204 -11.39 -6.88 18.56
N GLU A 205 -12.02 -6.20 19.52
CA GLU A 205 -11.35 -5.27 20.44
C GLU A 205 -10.16 -5.92 21.18
N GLU A 206 -10.29 -7.19 21.58
CA GLU A 206 -9.24 -7.96 22.27
C GLU A 206 -7.98 -8.20 21.41
N LYS A 207 -8.09 -8.08 20.09
CA LYS A 207 -7.01 -8.29 19.12
C LYS A 207 -6.41 -7.00 18.58
N GLN A 208 -6.85 -5.83 19.08
CA GLN A 208 -6.28 -4.53 18.69
C GLN A 208 -4.84 -4.34 19.20
N SER A 209 -4.46 -5.02 20.30
CA SER A 209 -3.15 -4.91 20.95
C SER A 209 -2.08 -5.86 20.39
N ILE A 210 -2.32 -6.48 19.23
CA ILE A 210 -1.33 -7.40 18.64
C ILE A 210 -0.08 -6.62 18.22
N GLU A 211 1.07 -7.03 18.77
CA GLU A 211 2.36 -6.52 18.34
C GLU A 211 2.72 -7.06 16.96
N TYR A 212 2.85 -6.16 15.98
CA TYR A 212 3.19 -6.50 14.60
C TYR A 212 4.67 -6.26 14.24
N GLY A 213 5.48 -5.80 15.19
CA GLY A 213 6.90 -5.52 15.01
C GLY A 213 7.19 -4.31 14.12
N SER A 214 8.34 -4.33 13.46
CA SER A 214 8.82 -3.21 12.63
C SER A 214 8.01 -2.98 11.35
N GLY A 215 7.23 -3.97 10.92
CA GLY A 215 6.52 -4.00 9.64
C GLY A 215 7.40 -4.38 8.45
N TYR A 216 8.70 -4.63 8.64
CA TYR A 216 9.58 -5.05 7.54
C TYR A 216 9.52 -6.56 7.27
N PRO A 217 9.60 -7.00 6.01
CA PRO A 217 9.54 -8.42 5.65
C PRO A 217 10.54 -9.35 6.36
N ASN A 218 11.68 -8.81 6.78
CA ASN A 218 12.76 -9.60 7.40
C ASN A 218 12.65 -9.73 8.91
N ASP A 219 11.79 -8.93 9.55
CA ASP A 219 11.60 -8.93 10.99
C ASP A 219 10.81 -10.17 11.45
N PRO A 220 11.36 -10.99 12.38
CA PRO A 220 10.66 -12.16 12.91
C PRO A 220 9.28 -11.86 13.48
N GLN A 221 9.10 -10.73 14.16
CA GLN A 221 7.81 -10.36 14.75
C GLN A 221 6.78 -10.03 13.67
N THR A 222 7.19 -9.29 12.64
CA THR A 222 6.35 -9.02 11.46
C THR A 222 5.91 -10.31 10.76
N LYS A 223 6.82 -11.27 10.57
CA LYS A 223 6.48 -12.58 9.96
C LYS A 223 5.49 -13.37 10.81
N ARG A 224 5.64 -13.34 12.13
CA ARG A 224 4.72 -13.96 13.07
C ARG A 224 3.33 -13.33 12.97
N PHE A 225 3.26 -12.00 13.01
CA PHE A 225 2.01 -11.26 12.83
C PHE A 225 1.27 -11.66 11.55
N LEU A 226 1.95 -11.67 10.40
CA LEU A 226 1.34 -12.12 9.14
C LEU A 226 0.83 -13.56 9.25
N THR A 227 1.63 -14.45 9.83
CA THR A 227 1.26 -15.86 9.95
C THR A 227 0.02 -16.08 10.84
N GLU A 228 -0.18 -15.24 11.86
CA GLU A 228 -1.27 -15.34 12.84
C GLU A 228 -2.53 -14.54 12.45
N SER A 229 -2.37 -13.43 11.70
CA SER A 229 -3.47 -12.53 11.32
C SER A 229 -4.24 -12.92 10.06
N ILE A 230 -3.77 -13.93 9.33
CA ILE A 230 -4.38 -14.34 8.06
C ILE A 230 -5.70 -15.11 8.27
N ASP A 231 -6.77 -14.60 7.70
CA ASP A 231 -8.04 -15.30 7.52
C ASP A 231 -7.98 -16.25 6.31
N LYS A 232 -8.62 -17.41 6.44
CA LYS A 232 -8.54 -18.50 5.43
C LYS A 232 -9.34 -18.22 4.15
N ILE A 233 -10.22 -17.22 4.17
CA ILE A 233 -11.07 -16.80 3.06
C ILE A 233 -10.64 -15.42 2.58
N PHE A 234 -10.54 -14.44 3.49
CA PHE A 234 -10.31 -13.03 3.16
C PHE A 234 -8.83 -12.64 3.08
N GLY A 235 -7.91 -13.48 3.56
CA GLY A 235 -6.49 -13.15 3.61
C GLY A 235 -6.17 -12.24 4.78
N PHE A 236 -5.48 -11.13 4.53
CA PHE A 236 -4.98 -10.25 5.60
C PHE A 236 -5.91 -9.07 5.93
N PRO A 237 -5.76 -8.46 7.12
CA PRO A 237 -6.33 -7.12 7.35
C PRO A 237 -5.71 -6.10 6.39
N LYS A 238 -6.42 -5.00 6.13
CA LYS A 238 -6.01 -3.98 5.14
C LYS A 238 -4.72 -3.24 5.47
N PHE A 239 -4.23 -3.37 6.70
CA PHE A 239 -2.90 -2.89 7.11
C PHE A 239 -1.75 -3.56 6.35
N VAL A 240 -1.97 -4.79 5.87
CA VAL A 240 -0.98 -5.56 5.11
C VAL A 240 -1.01 -5.14 3.65
N ARG A 241 0.17 -4.96 3.05
CA ARG A 241 0.32 -4.72 1.62
C ARG A 241 0.38 -6.06 0.88
N PHE A 242 -0.71 -6.45 0.25
CA PHE A 242 -0.86 -7.75 -0.42
C PHE A 242 0.10 -7.93 -1.59
N SER A 243 0.54 -6.83 -2.21
CA SER A 243 1.47 -6.84 -3.35
C SER A 243 2.92 -7.19 -2.98
N TRP A 244 3.26 -7.30 -1.69
CA TRP A 244 4.58 -7.73 -1.26
C TRP A 244 4.72 -9.24 -1.41
N SER A 245 5.88 -9.67 -1.89
CA SER A 245 6.18 -11.10 -2.09
C SER A 245 5.99 -11.93 -0.82
N THR A 246 6.40 -11.41 0.34
CA THR A 246 6.20 -12.08 1.64
C THR A 246 4.71 -12.32 1.95
N ALA A 247 3.83 -11.36 1.66
CA ALA A 247 2.39 -11.52 1.84
C ALA A 247 1.83 -12.53 0.82
N SER A 248 2.21 -12.39 -0.45
CA SER A 248 1.79 -13.28 -1.54
C SER A 248 2.15 -14.75 -1.27
N THR A 249 3.38 -15.04 -0.82
CA THR A 249 3.80 -16.40 -0.46
C THR A 249 2.99 -17.00 0.69
N ILE A 250 2.61 -16.19 1.68
CA ILE A 250 1.80 -16.69 2.81
C ILE A 250 0.37 -17.01 2.36
N ILE A 251 -0.21 -16.14 1.53
CA ILE A 251 -1.54 -16.30 0.91
C ILE A 251 -1.61 -17.63 0.14
N GLU A 252 -0.64 -17.89 -0.74
CA GLU A 252 -0.56 -19.11 -1.56
C GLU A 252 -0.49 -20.39 -0.71
N ASN A 253 0.14 -20.33 0.45
CA ASN A 253 0.33 -21.50 1.31
C ASN A 253 -0.83 -21.74 2.29
N LYS A 254 -1.63 -20.72 2.63
CA LYS A 254 -2.58 -20.78 3.74
C LYS A 254 -4.06 -20.62 3.36
N LEU A 255 -4.38 -20.01 2.22
CA LEU A 255 -5.78 -19.86 1.80
C LEU A 255 -6.39 -21.20 1.38
N ILE A 256 -7.65 -21.43 1.77
CA ILE A 256 -8.40 -22.65 1.39
C ILE A 256 -8.81 -22.57 -0.09
N ILE A 257 -9.15 -21.37 -0.57
CA ILE A 257 -9.60 -21.11 -1.92
C ILE A 257 -8.80 -19.92 -2.44
N PHE A 258 -7.96 -20.15 -3.46
CA PHE A 258 -7.30 -19.09 -4.20
C PHE A 258 -7.91 -19.03 -5.60
N LEU A 259 -8.92 -18.17 -5.76
CA LEU A 259 -9.47 -17.83 -7.07
C LEU A 259 -8.58 -16.76 -7.70
N CYS A 260 -7.56 -17.20 -8.42
CA CYS A 260 -6.86 -16.30 -9.32
C CYS A 260 -7.79 -16.03 -10.51
N PHE A 261 -8.21 -14.77 -10.68
CA PHE A 261 -8.90 -14.36 -11.90
C PHE A 261 -7.87 -14.35 -13.03
N GLY A 262 -7.65 -15.53 -13.62
CA GLY A 262 -6.76 -15.72 -14.75
C GLY A 262 -7.22 -14.85 -15.91
N LEU A 263 -6.34 -13.94 -16.34
CA LEU A 263 -6.38 -13.49 -17.72
C LEU A 263 -5.92 -14.69 -18.56
N ARG A 264 -6.62 -14.94 -19.65
CA ARG A 264 -6.00 -15.65 -20.76
C ARG A 264 -4.89 -14.71 -21.23
N ASP A 265 -3.66 -15.16 -21.13
CA ASP A 265 -2.57 -14.53 -21.87
C ASP A 265 -2.91 -14.75 -23.34
N ASP A 266 -3.48 -13.74 -24.01
CA ASP A 266 -3.61 -13.70 -25.47
C ASP A 266 -2.26 -13.30 -26.11
N ASP A 267 -1.14 -13.64 -25.47
CA ASP A 267 0.19 -13.57 -26.06
C ASP A 267 0.52 -14.95 -26.64
N GLU A 268 0.18 -15.14 -27.91
CA GLU A 268 0.76 -16.18 -28.76
C GLU A 268 2.27 -15.96 -28.84
N ASN A 269 3.02 -16.54 -27.91
CA ASN A 269 4.44 -16.84 -28.10
C ASN A 269 4.68 -18.30 -27.70
N GLU A 270 4.57 -19.17 -28.70
CA GLU A 270 5.12 -20.52 -28.68
C GLU A 270 6.64 -20.43 -28.44
N ASN A 271 7.08 -20.57 -27.19
CA ASN A 271 8.28 -21.29 -26.74
C ASN A 271 8.80 -20.74 -25.41
N THR A 272 8.18 -21.15 -24.31
CA THR A 272 8.85 -21.35 -23.01
C THR A 272 7.95 -22.21 -22.14
N THR A 273 8.16 -23.52 -22.17
CA THR A 273 7.65 -24.43 -21.14
C THR A 273 8.34 -24.11 -19.81
N SER A 274 7.70 -23.27 -18.98
CA SER A 274 7.99 -23.22 -17.54
C SER A 274 6.90 -23.97 -16.78
N THR A 275 7.23 -25.17 -16.37
CA THR A 275 6.41 -26.10 -15.60
C THR A 275 6.12 -25.50 -14.22
N ILE A 276 4.89 -25.00 -13.99
CA ILE A 276 4.41 -24.71 -12.63
C ILE A 276 3.84 -26.01 -12.05
N SER A 277 4.56 -26.56 -11.08
CA SER A 277 4.17 -27.72 -10.28
C SER A 277 2.94 -27.42 -9.43
N SER A 278 1.75 -27.69 -9.97
CA SER A 278 0.56 -27.92 -9.17
C SER A 278 0.76 -29.23 -8.39
N LYS A 279 1.00 -29.16 -7.07
CA LYS A 279 0.86 -30.34 -6.19
C LYS A 279 -0.62 -30.73 -6.14
N LYS A 280 -1.02 -31.57 -7.09
CA LYS A 280 -2.30 -32.30 -7.10
C LYS A 280 -2.38 -33.14 -5.82
N ARG A 281 -3.29 -32.80 -4.90
CA ARG A 281 -3.87 -33.81 -4.01
C ARG A 281 -4.63 -34.80 -4.90
N LYS A 282 -4.23 -36.08 -4.86
CA LYS A 282 -4.83 -37.16 -5.64
C LYS A 282 -6.31 -37.31 -5.26
N SER A 283 -7.20 -37.02 -6.21
CA SER A 283 -8.43 -37.78 -6.39
C SER A 283 -8.29 -38.51 -7.74
N GLU A 284 -8.43 -39.83 -7.71
CA GLU A 284 -8.37 -40.68 -8.91
C GLU A 284 -9.51 -40.30 -9.86
N VAL A 285 -9.16 -39.96 -11.09
CA VAL A 285 -10.10 -39.89 -12.22
C VAL A 285 -9.79 -41.08 -13.10
N VAL A 286 -10.70 -42.05 -13.12
CA VAL A 286 -10.68 -43.19 -14.04
C VAL A 286 -11.10 -42.67 -15.41
N GLU A 287 -10.17 -42.67 -16.38
CA GLU A 287 -10.48 -42.39 -17.78
C GLU A 287 -11.23 -43.59 -18.39
N THR A 288 -12.46 -43.35 -18.86
CA THR A 288 -13.14 -44.27 -19.78
C THR A 288 -13.31 -43.55 -21.11
N THR A 289 -12.59 -44.03 -22.12
CA THR A 289 -12.68 -43.59 -23.51
C THR A 289 -14.04 -43.98 -24.10
N THR A 290 -14.88 -43.00 -24.42
CA THR A 290 -16.00 -43.21 -25.36
C THR A 290 -16.08 -42.06 -26.36
N THR A 291 -15.77 -42.40 -27.61
CA THR A 291 -15.86 -41.58 -28.81
C THR A 291 -17.34 -41.36 -29.15
N THR A 292 -17.90 -40.15 -29.01
CA THR A 292 -19.16 -39.82 -29.71
C THR A 292 -19.30 -38.32 -30.04
N THR A 293 -19.28 -38.06 -31.36
CA THR A 293 -19.98 -37.00 -32.11
C THR A 293 -20.06 -35.57 -31.56
N LYS A 294 -19.27 -34.70 -32.19
CA LYS A 294 -19.43 -33.25 -32.29
C LYS A 294 -20.83 -32.88 -32.82
N THR A 295 -21.66 -32.29 -31.97
CA THR A 295 -22.49 -31.07 -32.22
C THR A 295 -23.40 -30.86 -31.01
N LEU A 296 -22.87 -30.24 -29.96
CA LEU A 296 -23.66 -29.67 -28.87
C LEU A 296 -23.36 -28.17 -28.79
N PHE A 297 -24.10 -27.43 -29.62
CA PHE A 297 -24.61 -26.06 -29.47
C PHE A 297 -23.68 -25.01 -28.84
N SER A 298 -23.15 -24.12 -29.69
CA SER A 298 -22.48 -22.87 -29.30
C SER A 298 -23.25 -22.06 -28.24
N TYR A 299 -24.59 -22.10 -28.27
CA TYR A 299 -25.46 -21.46 -27.29
C TYR A 299 -25.18 -21.88 -25.84
N PHE A 300 -24.97 -23.18 -25.58
CA PHE A 300 -24.73 -23.68 -24.22
C PHE A 300 -23.29 -23.47 -23.78
N SER A 301 -22.33 -23.56 -24.71
CA SER A 301 -20.92 -23.23 -24.45
C SER A 301 -20.70 -21.75 -24.17
N GLN A 302 -21.41 -20.85 -24.85
CA GLN A 302 -21.37 -19.40 -24.60
C GLN A 302 -21.98 -19.01 -23.25
N LYS A 303 -22.95 -19.79 -22.75
CA LYS A 303 -23.61 -19.55 -21.46
C LYS A 303 -23.05 -20.38 -20.31
N THR A 304 -22.01 -21.18 -20.56
CA THR A 304 -21.38 -22.07 -19.56
C THR A 304 -22.38 -23.02 -18.90
N VAL A 305 -23.40 -23.47 -19.64
CA VAL A 305 -24.41 -24.41 -19.15
C VAL A 305 -24.08 -25.81 -19.66
N ALA A 306 -23.63 -26.70 -18.78
CA ALA A 306 -23.45 -28.11 -19.11
C ALA A 306 -24.72 -28.91 -18.78
N LYS A 307 -25.00 -29.99 -19.54
CA LYS A 307 -26.02 -30.96 -19.15
C LYS A 307 -25.55 -31.70 -17.89
N ASN A 308 -26.30 -31.62 -16.81
CA ASN A 308 -26.10 -32.48 -15.64
C ASN A 308 -26.36 -33.94 -16.02
N ALA A 309 -25.30 -34.70 -16.30
CA ALA A 309 -25.36 -36.15 -16.45
C ALA A 309 -24.87 -36.82 -15.15
N ALA A 310 -25.77 -36.89 -14.16
CA ALA A 310 -25.62 -37.79 -13.01
C ALA A 310 -27.01 -38.11 -12.44
N VAL A 311 -27.74 -39.01 -13.12
CA VAL A 311 -28.75 -39.83 -12.44
C VAL A 311 -28.00 -41.08 -11.99
N ASP A 312 -27.52 -41.05 -10.75
CA ASP A 312 -26.81 -42.17 -10.15
C ASP A 312 -27.82 -43.26 -9.76
N ARG A 313 -28.12 -44.18 -10.69
CA ARG A 313 -28.78 -45.46 -10.38
C ARG A 313 -27.71 -46.45 -9.93
N ARG A 314 -27.31 -46.40 -8.65
CA ARG A 314 -26.63 -47.50 -7.95
C ARG A 314 -26.69 -47.31 -6.43
N ILE A 315 -27.84 -47.62 -5.84
CA ILE A 315 -27.88 -48.11 -4.46
C ILE A 315 -28.33 -49.57 -4.55
N SER A 316 -27.35 -50.47 -4.67
CA SER A 316 -27.53 -51.89 -4.40
C SER A 316 -26.95 -52.19 -3.03
N GLY A 317 -27.79 -52.71 -2.13
CA GLY A 317 -27.41 -53.71 -1.13
C GLY A 317 -26.50 -53.26 0.02
N SER A 318 -27.13 -53.11 1.18
CA SER A 318 -26.61 -53.50 2.51
C SER A 318 -25.24 -52.97 2.94
N HIS A 319 -25.24 -51.85 3.69
CA HIS A 319 -24.77 -51.82 5.07
C HIS A 319 -24.86 -50.41 5.69
N PHE A 320 -25.15 -50.40 7.00
CA PHE A 320 -25.07 -49.29 7.96
C PHE A 320 -26.10 -48.15 7.93
N PHE A 321 -27.10 -48.25 8.83
CA PHE A 321 -27.41 -47.18 9.78
C PHE A 321 -27.77 -47.80 11.15
N ARG A 322 -26.86 -47.68 12.12
CA ARG A 322 -27.16 -47.91 13.54
C ARG A 322 -27.60 -46.55 14.09
N ALA A 323 -28.92 -46.34 14.18
CA ALA A 323 -29.49 -45.12 14.73
C ALA A 323 -29.25 -45.05 16.25
N ALA A 324 -28.56 -44.00 16.69
CA ALA A 324 -28.52 -43.62 18.10
C ALA A 324 -29.86 -42.98 18.47
N HIS A 325 -30.51 -43.52 19.50
CA HIS A 325 -31.72 -42.98 20.09
C HIS A 325 -31.47 -41.61 20.74
N LEU A 326 -32.23 -40.60 20.32
CA LEU A 326 -32.53 -39.42 21.13
C LEU A 326 -34.05 -39.26 21.21
N LYS A 327 -34.56 -39.25 22.45
CA LYS A 327 -35.98 -39.17 22.82
C LYS A 327 -36.59 -37.81 22.44
N PRO A 328 -37.87 -37.73 22.05
CA PRO A 328 -38.57 -36.46 21.90
C PRO A 328 -38.97 -35.89 23.26
N ALA A 329 -38.61 -34.64 23.52
CA ALA A 329 -39.13 -33.85 24.63
C ALA A 329 -40.52 -33.29 24.24
N SER A 330 -41.51 -33.61 25.07
CA SER A 330 -42.87 -33.07 25.01
C SER A 330 -42.89 -31.63 25.52
N PHE A 331 -43.24 -30.67 24.66
CA PHE A 331 -43.69 -29.35 25.09
C PHE A 331 -45.22 -29.35 25.18
N GLN A 332 -45.74 -29.20 26.40
CA GLN A 332 -47.12 -28.82 26.66
C GLN A 332 -47.21 -27.29 26.65
N CYS A 333 -48.18 -26.76 25.90
CA CYS A 333 -48.64 -25.38 26.03
C CYS A 333 -49.46 -25.23 27.31
N ASN A 334 -49.11 -24.22 28.11
CA ASN A 334 -50.03 -23.33 28.82
C ASN A 334 -49.33 -21.99 29.03
#